data_AF-A0A7Z9WIP1-F1
#
_entry.id   AF-A0A7Z9WIP1-F1
#
_cell.length_a   1.000
_cell.length_b   1.000
_cell.length_c   1.000
_cell.angle_alpha   90.00
_cell.angle_beta   90.00
_cell.angle_gamma   90.00
#
_symmetry.space_group_name_H-M   'P 1'
#
loop_
_entity.id
_entity.type
_entity.pdbx_description
1 polymer ?
#
loop_
_entity_poly.entity_id
_entity_poly.type
_entity_poly.pdbx_seq_one_letter_code
_entity_poly.pdbx_strand_id
1 'polypeptide(L)'
;MHRMALLKVMGVEYPKVHDPAEFFVTVAEDRDIALEEDTKEKLKRISADLAVKRGPAFYFEKEYTRKEAEDAKEGAEYVLNVAKDLYMRLK
;
A
#
# COMPACT_ATOMS: atom_id res chain seq x y z
N MET A 1 9.26 2.98 7.70
CA MET A 1 9.05 4.32 7.13
C MET A 1 8.89 4.27 5.61
N HIS A 2 8.09 3.34 5.07
CA HIS A 2 7.96 3.08 3.61
C HIS A 2 6.50 3.18 3.10
N ARG A 3 5.59 3.72 3.92
CA ARG A 3 4.18 3.84 3.55
C ARG A 3 4.06 4.98 2.52
N MET A 4 4.17 4.59 1.25
CA MET A 4 3.96 5.36 0.02
C MET A 4 4.80 6.63 -0.19
N ALA A 5 6.09 6.43 -0.45
CA ALA A 5 6.96 7.45 -1.05
C ALA A 5 6.41 8.00 -2.40
N LEU A 6 5.59 7.21 -3.11
CA LEU A 6 4.99 7.61 -4.39
C LEU A 6 4.05 8.81 -4.30
N LEU A 7 3.20 8.91 -3.28
CA LEU A 7 2.33 10.08 -3.12
C LEU A 7 3.16 11.37 -3.04
N LYS A 8 4.29 11.31 -2.34
CA LYS A 8 5.25 12.43 -2.25
C LYS A 8 5.95 12.69 -3.58
N VAL A 9 6.35 11.67 -4.33
CA VAL A 9 6.91 11.82 -5.69
C VAL A 9 5.89 12.49 -6.62
N MET A 10 4.61 12.15 -6.45
CA MET A 10 3.51 12.77 -7.17
C MET A 10 3.22 14.20 -6.64
N GLY A 11 3.90 14.70 -5.62
CA GLY A 11 3.61 16.04 -5.07
C GLY A 11 2.25 16.13 -4.39
N VAL A 12 1.72 15.01 -3.90
CA VAL A 12 0.48 14.95 -3.11
C VAL A 12 0.86 14.85 -1.64
N GLU A 13 0.22 15.70 -0.81
CA GLU A 13 0.37 15.59 0.63
C GLU A 13 -0.17 14.24 1.13
N TYR A 14 0.57 13.62 2.05
CA TYR A 14 0.19 12.32 2.56
C TYR A 14 -1.13 12.42 3.35
N PRO A 15 -2.15 11.62 3.03
CA PRO A 15 -3.43 11.72 3.71
C PRO A 15 -3.30 11.25 5.15
N LYS A 16 -3.94 11.95 6.10
CA LYS A 16 -3.95 11.56 7.52
C LYS A 16 -4.95 10.42 7.81
N VAL A 17 -4.97 9.41 6.94
CA VAL A 17 -5.85 8.23 7.02
C VAL A 17 -5.05 6.98 7.39
N HIS A 18 -5.72 6.00 8.00
CA HIS A 18 -5.07 4.76 8.41
C HIS A 18 -4.84 3.78 7.26
N ASP A 19 -5.72 3.78 6.25
CA ASP A 19 -5.59 3.06 5.00
C ASP A 19 -5.44 4.06 3.83
N PRO A 20 -4.23 4.23 3.27
CA PRO A 20 -3.98 5.19 2.19
C PRO A 20 -4.22 4.61 0.78
N ALA A 21 -4.53 3.32 0.61
CA ALA A 21 -4.55 2.71 -0.71
C ALA A 21 -5.66 3.24 -1.60
N GLU A 22 -6.85 3.48 -1.04
CA GLU A 22 -7.96 4.05 -1.79
C GLU A 22 -7.63 5.46 -2.30
N PHE A 23 -7.09 6.30 -1.43
CA PHE A 23 -6.60 7.63 -1.81
C PHE A 23 -5.52 7.56 -2.89
N PHE A 24 -4.56 6.65 -2.76
CA PHE A 24 -3.52 6.46 -3.78
C PHE A 24 -4.11 6.06 -5.14
N VAL A 25 -5.07 5.12 -5.17
CA VAL A 25 -5.71 4.69 -6.43
C VAL A 25 -6.46 5.85 -7.06
N THR A 26 -7.25 6.60 -6.29
CA THR A 26 -7.95 7.80 -6.81
C THR A 26 -6.97 8.81 -7.38
N VAL A 27 -5.88 9.11 -6.68
CA VAL A 27 -4.87 10.05 -7.16
C VAL A 27 -4.17 9.54 -8.42
N ALA A 28 -3.93 8.24 -8.55
CA ALA A 28 -3.36 7.65 -9.76
C ALA A 28 -4.32 7.77 -10.95
N GLU A 29 -5.61 7.52 -10.74
CA GLU A 29 -6.67 7.67 -11.75
C GLU A 29 -6.84 9.13 -12.19
N ASP A 30 -6.92 10.07 -11.23
CA ASP A 30 -7.04 11.52 -11.50
C ASP A 30 -5.87 12.07 -12.33
N ARG A 31 -4.73 11.38 -12.31
CA ARG A 31 -3.50 11.76 -13.03
C ARG A 31 -3.23 10.90 -14.24
N ASP A 32 -4.19 10.08 -14.64
CA ASP A 32 -4.10 9.21 -15.80
C ASP A 32 -2.88 8.25 -15.74
N ILE A 33 -2.52 7.83 -14.53
CA ILE A 33 -1.45 6.85 -14.31
C ILE A 33 -2.04 5.45 -14.49
N ALA A 34 -1.60 4.78 -15.55
CA ALA A 34 -2.06 3.44 -15.87
C ALA A 34 -1.69 2.42 -14.78
N LEU A 35 -2.72 1.97 -14.06
CA LEU A 35 -2.72 0.82 -13.15
C LEU A 35 -3.77 -0.18 -13.61
N GLU A 36 -3.38 -1.44 -13.73
CA GLU A 36 -4.33 -2.52 -14.01
C GLU A 36 -5.31 -2.69 -12.85
N GLU A 37 -6.56 -3.04 -13.15
CA GLU A 37 -7.62 -3.16 -12.14
C GLU A 37 -7.27 -4.19 -11.06
N ASP A 38 -6.75 -5.35 -11.47
CA ASP A 38 -6.24 -6.39 -10.56
C ASP A 38 -5.15 -5.85 -9.61
N THR A 39 -4.30 -4.94 -10.10
CA THR A 39 -3.29 -4.29 -9.27
C THR A 39 -3.93 -3.35 -8.26
N LYS A 40 -4.90 -2.54 -8.67
CA LYS A 40 -5.63 -1.63 -7.76
C LYS A 40 -6.34 -2.41 -6.65
N GLU A 41 -7.08 -3.46 -7.00
CA GLU A 41 -7.77 -4.30 -6.03
C GLU A 41 -6.79 -4.96 -5.05
N LYS A 42 -5.68 -5.49 -5.56
CA LYS A 42 -4.66 -6.14 -4.73
C LYS A 42 -3.99 -5.14 -3.78
N LEU A 43 -3.69 -3.93 -4.24
CA LEU A 43 -3.14 -2.86 -3.39
C LEU A 43 -4.11 -2.49 -2.26
N LYS A 44 -5.40 -2.30 -2.59
CA LYS A 44 -6.46 -2.00 -1.60
C LYS A 44 -6.55 -3.11 -0.56
N ARG A 45 -6.60 -4.38 -0.99
CA ARG A 45 -6.68 -5.54 -0.09
C ARG A 45 -5.48 -5.64 0.86
N ILE A 46 -4.25 -5.50 0.34
CA ILE A 46 -3.03 -5.58 1.17
C ILE A 46 -3.01 -4.46 2.20
N SER A 47 -3.37 -3.23 1.78
CA SER A 47 -3.37 -2.07 2.67
C SER A 47 -4.42 -2.19 3.78
N ALA A 48 -5.65 -2.60 3.44
CA ALA A 48 -6.72 -2.82 4.40
C ALA A 48 -6.35 -3.89 5.44
N ASP A 49 -5.82 -5.03 5.00
CA ASP A 49 -5.38 -6.12 5.89
C ASP A 49 -4.29 -5.64 6.87
N LEU A 50 -3.26 -4.96 6.36
CA LEU A 50 -2.19 -4.43 7.21
C LEU A 50 -2.67 -3.31 8.14
N ALA A 51 -3.62 -2.48 7.71
CA ALA A 51 -4.18 -1.40 8.52
C ALA A 51 -4.96 -1.96 9.72
N VAL A 52 -5.80 -2.98 9.49
CA VAL A 52 -6.56 -3.67 10.54
C VAL A 52 -5.64 -4.39 11.51
N LYS A 53 -4.62 -5.09 11.01
CA LYS A 53 -3.69 -5.87 11.86
C LYS A 53 -2.73 -5.00 12.66
N ARG A 54 -2.44 -3.77 12.24
CA ARG A 54 -1.45 -2.90 12.88
C ARG A 54 -1.75 -2.64 14.36
N GLY A 55 -3.00 -2.36 14.71
CA GLY A 55 -3.39 -2.03 16.09
C GLY A 55 -3.16 -3.22 17.04
N PRO A 56 -3.82 -4.37 16.80
CA PRO A 56 -3.66 -5.55 17.64
C PRO A 56 -2.22 -6.08 17.70
N ALA A 57 -1.47 -6.02 16.59
CA ALA A 57 -0.05 -6.38 16.57
C ALA A 57 0.80 -5.47 17.46
N PHE A 58 0.53 -4.16 17.44
CA PHE A 58 1.29 -3.17 18.20
C PHE A 58 1.04 -3.27 19.70
N TYR A 59 -0.20 -3.56 20.11
CA TYR A 59 -0.58 -3.73 21.51
C TYR A 59 -0.46 -5.17 22.01
N PHE A 60 0.10 -6.08 21.21
CA PHE A 60 0.24 -7.50 21.53
C PHE A 60 -1.09 -8.19 21.90
N GLU A 61 -2.21 -7.66 21.41
CA GLU A 61 -3.55 -8.18 21.65
C GLU A 61 -3.84 -9.42 20.79
N LYS A 62 -3.08 -9.60 19.71
CA LYS A 62 -3.21 -10.74 18.79
C LYS A 62 -1.84 -11.27 18.39
N GLU A 63 -1.68 -12.58 18.53
CA GLU A 63 -0.57 -13.32 17.93
C GLU A 63 -0.85 -13.62 16.46
N TYR A 64 0.17 -13.54 15.63
CA TYR A 64 0.11 -13.85 14.21
C TYR A 64 0.95 -15.08 13.91
N THR A 65 0.40 -15.98 13.11
CA THR A 65 1.10 -17.17 12.66
C THR A 65 2.25 -16.80 11.73
N ARG A 66 3.22 -17.71 11.60
CA ARG A 66 4.31 -17.58 10.61
C ARG A 66 3.77 -17.35 9.19
N LYS A 67 2.71 -18.07 8.81
CA LYS A 67 2.07 -17.91 7.51
C LYS A 67 1.51 -16.50 7.31
N GLU A 68 0.81 -15.94 8.31
CA GLU A 68 0.31 -14.57 8.22
C GLU A 68 1.44 -13.54 8.10
N ALA A 69 2.58 -13.78 8.74
CA ALA A 69 3.76 -12.94 8.59
C ALA A 69 4.39 -13.06 7.20
N GLU A 70 4.43 -14.27 6.63
CA GLU A 70 4.90 -14.53 5.26
C GLU A 70 3.97 -13.86 4.24
N ASP A 71 2.66 -14.03 4.36
CA ASP A 71 1.65 -13.38 3.50
C ASP A 71 1.78 -11.84 3.54
N ALA A 72 1.98 -11.27 4.74
CA ALA A 72 2.18 -9.83 4.91
C ALA A 72 3.47 -9.33 4.26
N LYS A 73 4.54 -10.13 4.34
CA LYS A 73 5.82 -9.82 3.68
C LYS A 73 5.67 -9.84 2.16
N GLU A 74 5.07 -10.88 1.60
CA GLU A 74 4.83 -10.99 0.15
C GLU A 74 3.97 -9.83 -0.36
N GLY A 75 2.94 -9.45 0.40
CA GLY A 75 2.13 -8.26 0.10
C GLY A 75 2.96 -6.97 0.08
N ALA A 76 3.84 -6.77 1.06
CA ALA A 76 4.72 -5.60 1.10
C ALA A 76 5.73 -5.57 -0.06
N GLU A 77 6.28 -6.73 -0.44
CA GLU A 77 7.17 -6.86 -1.60
C GLU A 77 6.44 -6.54 -2.91
N TYR A 78 5.20 -7.03 -3.07
CA TYR A 78 4.36 -6.70 -4.23
C TYR A 78 4.12 -5.19 -4.33
N VAL A 79 3.70 -4.54 -3.25
CA VAL A 79 3.48 -3.08 -3.20
C VAL A 79 4.76 -2.32 -3.55
N LEU A 80 5.92 -2.77 -3.05
CA LEU A 80 7.21 -2.15 -3.33
C LEU A 80 7.59 -2.26 -4.81
N ASN A 81 7.34 -3.41 -5.44
CA ASN A 81 7.64 -3.62 -6.85
C ASN A 81 6.77 -2.73 -7.75
N VAL A 82 5.45 -2.68 -7.49
CA VAL A 82 4.55 -1.74 -8.16
C VAL A 82 5.05 -0.30 -7.99
N ALA A 83 5.51 0.05 -6.78
CA ALA A 83 5.99 1.39 -6.51
C ALA A 83 7.27 1.75 -7.29
N LYS A 84 8.20 0.80 -7.41
CA LYS A 84 9.41 0.97 -8.23
C LYS A 84 9.08 1.12 -9.70
N ASP A 85 8.18 0.29 -10.22
CA ASP A 85 7.78 0.32 -11.63
C ASP A 85 7.14 1.66 -11.97
N LEU A 86 6.22 2.15 -11.13
CA LEU A 86 5.62 3.47 -11.30
C LEU A 86 6.66 4.59 -11.20
N TYR A 87 7.56 4.53 -10.21
CA TYR A 87 8.61 5.54 -10.07
C TYR A 87 9.50 5.63 -11.32
N MET A 88 9.79 4.50 -11.95
CA MET A 88 10.56 4.46 -13.21
C MET A 88 9.79 5.03 -14.41
N ARG A 89 8.45 4.92 -14.43
CA ARG A 89 7.60 5.50 -15.49
C ARG A 89 7.39 7.01 -15.34
N LEU A 90 7.46 7.52 -14.11
CA LEU A 90 7.23 8.92 -13.78
C LEU A 90 8.50 9.78 -13.82
N LYS A 91 9.66 9.16 -14.02
CA LYS A 91 10.96 9.83 -14.22
C LYS A 91 11.23 10.03 -15.71
#